data_AF-A0A1I7T7W3-F1
#
_entry.id   AF-A0A1I7T7W3-F1
#
_cell.length_a   1.000
_cell.length_b   1.000
_cell.length_c   1.000
_cell.angle_alpha   90.00
_cell.angle_beta   90.00
_cell.angle_gamma   90.00
#
_symmetry.space_group_name_H-M   'P 1'
#
loop_
_entity.id
_entity.type
_entity.pdbx_description
1 polymer ?
#
loop_
_entity_poly.entity_id
_entity_poly.type
_entity_poly.pdbx_seq_one_letter_code
_entity_poly.pdbx_strand_id
1 'polypeptide(L)'
;MAIVKKIVMLFESVFFMSSCKKNSAAETHRKISHVTGDDTLYYETGKFWFKRFKEGNHNLEDNARTGRPRLKVEDDIEEELKKQPKSTVCKVASSLGLNKTPVHRRLRQSGRVPKFGQLVPHDLPVG
;
A
#
# COMPACT_ATOMS: atom_id res chain seq x y z
N MET A 1 12.45 19.89 -1.00
CA MET A 1 12.90 20.29 0.35
C MET A 1 11.98 21.30 1.05
N ALA A 2 11.35 22.27 0.35
CA ALA A 2 10.44 23.24 0.98
C ALA A 2 9.12 22.64 1.50
N ILE A 3 8.52 21.67 0.80
CA ILE A 3 7.24 21.03 1.18
C ILE A 3 7.41 20.20 2.45
N VAL A 4 8.47 19.41 2.55
CA VAL A 4 8.76 18.56 3.72
C VAL A 4 9.05 19.42 4.94
N LYS A 5 9.77 20.55 4.78
CA LYS A 5 9.98 21.54 5.86
C LYS A 5 8.67 22.21 6.30
N LYS A 6 7.76 22.53 5.38
CA LYS A 6 6.42 23.05 5.71
C LYS A 6 5.60 22.02 6.49
N ILE A 7 5.59 20.76 6.07
CA ILE A 7 4.88 19.66 6.74
C ILE A 7 5.47 19.37 8.13
N VAL A 8 6.80 19.34 8.26
CA VAL A 8 7.47 19.14 9.57
C VAL A 8 7.18 20.32 10.52
N MET A 9 7.25 21.57 10.05
CA MET A 9 6.88 22.74 10.86
C MET A 9 5.38 22.74 11.24
N LEU A 10 4.53 22.21 10.37
CA LEU A 10 3.11 21.99 10.66
C LEU A 10 2.91 21.00 11.80
N PHE A 11 3.68 19.92 11.80
CA PHE A 11 3.60 18.89 12.81
C PHE A 11 4.22 19.32 14.13
N GLU A 12 5.37 20.00 14.12
CA GLU A 12 5.98 20.56 15.32
C GLU A 12 5.08 21.62 15.96
N SER A 13 4.42 22.47 15.15
CA SER A 13 3.47 23.45 15.68
C SER A 13 2.20 22.79 16.26
N VAL A 14 1.61 21.79 15.57
CA VAL A 14 0.44 21.05 16.08
C VAL A 14 0.78 20.20 17.31
N PHE A 15 1.95 19.58 17.34
CA PHE A 15 2.47 18.82 18.49
C PHE A 15 2.75 19.74 19.69
N PHE A 16 3.43 20.86 19.48
CA PHE A 16 3.66 21.88 20.51
C PHE A 16 2.33 22.42 21.07
N MET A 17 1.28 22.55 20.25
CA MET A 17 -0.06 22.93 20.72
C MET A 17 -0.78 21.85 21.52
N SER A 18 -0.58 20.56 21.21
CA SER A 18 -1.16 19.45 21.99
C SER A 18 -0.47 19.28 23.35
N SER A 19 0.85 19.49 23.42
CA SER A 19 1.63 19.39 24.66
C SER A 19 1.65 20.67 25.50
N CYS A 20 1.39 21.85 24.93
CA CYS A 20 1.45 23.14 25.64
C CYS A 20 0.18 24.01 25.42
N LYS A 21 -0.76 23.91 26.39
CA LYS A 21 -1.80 24.90 26.77
C LYS A 21 -3.01 25.17 25.84
N LYS A 22 -4.21 24.97 26.43
CA LYS A 22 -5.49 25.73 26.40
C LYS A 22 -5.96 26.53 25.15
N ASN A 23 -5.41 26.35 23.95
CA ASN A 23 -5.91 27.03 22.75
C ASN A 23 -6.93 26.17 22.01
N SER A 24 -7.95 26.81 21.44
CA SER A 24 -8.98 26.13 20.65
C SER A 24 -8.49 25.79 19.24
N ALA A 25 -9.10 24.78 18.58
CA ALA A 25 -8.77 24.40 17.20
C ALA A 25 -8.87 25.58 16.20
N ALA A 26 -9.76 26.55 16.46
CA ALA A 26 -9.94 27.72 15.63
C ALA A 26 -8.76 28.72 15.73
N GLU A 27 -8.27 29.00 16.94
CA GLU A 27 -7.11 29.88 17.15
C GLU A 27 -5.84 29.27 16.55
N THR A 28 -5.70 27.96 16.70
CA THR A 28 -4.66 27.14 16.08
C THR A 28 -4.64 27.30 14.57
N HIS A 29 -5.79 27.13 13.92
CA HIS A 29 -5.89 27.26 12.46
C HIS A 29 -5.52 28.67 11.98
N ARG A 30 -5.94 29.72 12.71
CA ARG A 30 -5.54 31.11 12.40
C ARG A 30 -4.03 31.33 12.50
N LYS A 31 -3.39 30.83 13.56
CA LYS A 31 -1.93 30.95 13.76
C LYS A 31 -1.15 30.22 12.67
N ILE A 32 -1.57 29.01 12.31
CA ILE A 32 -0.92 28.25 11.23
C ILE A 32 -1.11 28.94 9.88
N SER A 33 -2.32 29.41 9.57
CA SER A 33 -2.60 30.10 8.30
C SER A 33 -1.78 31.38 8.16
N HIS A 34 -1.61 32.14 9.26
CA HIS A 34 -0.76 33.32 9.30
C HIS A 34 0.73 33.02 9.01
N VAL A 35 1.28 31.91 9.53
CA VAL A 35 2.70 31.54 9.34
C VAL A 35 2.94 30.88 7.98
N THR A 36 1.94 30.18 7.42
CA THR A 36 2.13 29.29 6.27
C THR A 36 1.53 29.81 4.97
N GLY A 37 0.60 30.77 5.05
CA GLY A 37 -0.24 31.26 3.95
C GLY A 37 -1.59 30.56 3.89
N ASP A 38 -2.64 31.29 3.50
CA ASP A 38 -4.07 30.92 3.62
C ASP A 38 -4.50 29.59 2.95
N ASP A 39 -3.68 29.02 2.08
CA ASP A 39 -4.02 27.79 1.34
C ASP A 39 -3.21 26.54 1.78
N THR A 40 -2.41 26.63 2.85
CA THR A 40 -1.51 25.50 3.17
C THR A 40 -2.19 24.37 3.95
N LEU A 41 -3.23 24.68 4.73
CA LEU A 41 -4.00 23.68 5.48
C LEU A 41 -5.49 23.91 5.45
N TYR A 42 -6.21 22.85 5.09
CA TYR A 42 -7.63 22.80 5.30
C TYR A 42 -7.97 22.57 6.78
N TYR A 43 -9.02 23.23 7.27
CA TYR A 43 -9.48 23.14 8.66
C TYR A 43 -9.72 21.69 9.11
N GLU A 44 -10.31 20.85 8.26
CA GLU A 44 -10.58 19.44 8.61
C GLU A 44 -9.29 18.63 8.79
N THR A 45 -8.23 18.95 8.05
CA THR A 45 -6.92 18.32 8.24
C THR A 45 -6.36 18.67 9.61
N GLY A 46 -6.43 19.94 10.03
CA GLY A 46 -6.02 20.38 11.36
C GLY A 46 -6.82 19.71 12.48
N LYS A 47 -8.15 19.62 12.32
CA LYS A 47 -9.05 18.97 13.27
C LYS A 47 -8.78 17.47 13.42
N PHE A 48 -8.50 16.78 12.31
CA PHE A 48 -8.12 15.36 12.32
C PHE A 48 -6.85 15.11 13.13
N TRP A 49 -5.79 15.87 12.85
CA TRP A 49 -4.53 15.75 13.58
C TRP A 49 -4.65 16.14 15.05
N PHE A 50 -5.39 17.20 15.37
CA PHE A 50 -5.65 17.61 16.75
C PHE A 50 -6.33 16.50 17.55
N LYS A 51 -7.35 15.84 16.97
CA LYS A 51 -8.01 14.69 17.61
C LYS A 51 -7.04 13.52 17.80
N ARG A 52 -6.27 13.17 16.76
CA ARG A 52 -5.30 12.06 16.78
C ARG A 52 -4.23 12.25 17.85
N PHE A 53 -3.70 13.46 18.01
CA PHE A 53 -2.73 13.78 19.06
C PHE A 53 -3.35 13.78 20.46
N LYS A 54 -4.59 14.27 20.61
CA LYS A 54 -5.31 14.21 21.89
C LYS A 54 -5.57 12.77 22.36
N GLU A 55 -5.70 11.84 21.43
CA GLU A 55 -5.84 10.40 21.67
C GLU A 55 -4.48 9.71 21.95
N GLY A 56 -3.37 10.46 22.01
CA GLY A 56 -2.03 9.95 22.29
C GLY A 56 -1.33 9.31 21.09
N ASN A 57 -1.91 9.38 19.89
CA ASN A 57 -1.30 8.87 18.67
C ASN A 57 -0.44 9.96 18.03
N HIS A 58 0.86 9.90 18.30
CA HIS A 58 1.85 10.85 17.78
C HIS A 58 2.53 10.37 16.50
N ASN A 59 2.04 9.29 15.87
CA ASN A 59 2.62 8.77 14.64
C ASN A 59 2.30 9.71 13.46
N LEU A 60 3.35 10.23 12.83
CA LEU A 60 3.27 11.15 11.70
C LEU A 60 3.18 10.43 10.35
N GLU A 61 3.45 9.13 10.33
CA GLU A 61 3.34 8.32 9.12
C GLU A 61 1.87 8.16 8.70
N ASP A 62 1.66 8.15 7.38
CA ASP A 62 0.39 7.74 6.78
C ASP A 62 0.08 6.33 7.28
N ASN A 63 -1.16 6.11 7.73
CA ASN A 63 -1.62 4.75 7.99
C ASN A 63 -1.47 3.93 6.70
N ALA A 64 -1.24 2.62 6.85
CA ALA A 64 -1.21 1.71 5.71
C ALA A 64 -2.44 1.97 4.84
N ARG A 65 -2.20 2.47 3.62
CA ARG A 65 -3.29 2.75 2.69
C ARG A 65 -4.01 1.44 2.45
N THR A 66 -5.33 1.44 2.62
CA THR A 66 -6.17 0.33 2.19
C THR A 66 -6.04 0.22 0.67
N GLY A 67 -5.10 -0.61 0.24
CA GLY A 67 -4.93 -0.97 -1.17
C GLY A 67 -6.16 -1.72 -1.66
N ARG A 68 -6.16 -2.04 -2.96
CA ARG A 68 -7.17 -2.94 -3.52
C ARG A 68 -7.22 -4.23 -2.69
N PRO A 69 -8.38 -4.62 -2.14
CA PRO A 69 -8.52 -5.89 -1.43
C PRO A 69 -8.08 -7.05 -2.32
N ARG A 70 -7.37 -8.04 -1.75
CA ARG A 70 -7.15 -9.31 -2.44
C ARG A 70 -8.52 -9.91 -2.75
N LEU A 71 -8.78 -10.13 -4.03
CA LEU A 71 -10.01 -10.77 -4.47
C LEU A 71 -9.87 -12.28 -4.33
N LYS A 72 -10.96 -13.00 -4.03
CA LYS A 72 -11.00 -14.48 -4.02
C LYS A 72 -10.34 -15.11 -5.25
N VAL A 73 -10.51 -14.45 -6.40
CA VAL A 73 -9.89 -14.80 -7.68
C VAL A 73 -8.36 -14.96 -7.59
N GLU A 74 -7.68 -14.16 -6.78
CA GLU A 74 -6.22 -14.24 -6.61
C GLU A 74 -5.79 -15.47 -5.80
N ASP A 75 -6.65 -15.93 -4.88
CA ASP A 75 -6.45 -17.16 -4.10
C ASP A 75 -6.75 -18.39 -4.97
N ASP A 76 -7.82 -18.36 -5.77
CA ASP A 76 -8.18 -19.42 -6.73
C ASP A 76 -7.04 -19.66 -7.75
N ILE A 77 -6.43 -18.58 -8.26
CA ILE A 77 -5.25 -18.67 -9.14
C ILE A 77 -4.08 -19.37 -8.43
N GLU A 78 -3.87 -19.07 -7.16
CA GLU A 78 -2.76 -19.65 -6.40
C GLU A 78 -2.98 -21.12 -6.06
N GLU A 79 -4.22 -21.52 -5.78
CA GLU A 79 -4.61 -22.91 -5.58
C GLU A 79 -4.38 -23.74 -6.85
N GLU A 80 -4.84 -23.26 -8.01
CA GLU A 80 -4.64 -23.96 -9.28
C GLU A 80 -3.16 -24.09 -9.67
N LEU A 81 -2.36 -23.04 -9.39
CA LEU A 81 -0.91 -23.09 -9.59
C LEU A 81 -0.18 -24.03 -8.62
N LYS A 82 -0.73 -24.30 -7.43
CA LYS A 82 -0.21 -25.32 -6.51
C LYS A 82 -0.52 -26.72 -7.01
N LYS A 83 -1.74 -26.96 -7.51
CA LYS A 83 -2.15 -28.25 -8.08
C LYS A 83 -1.35 -28.61 -9.34
N GLN A 84 -1.16 -27.64 -10.24
CA GLN A 84 -0.46 -27.85 -11.51
C GLN A 84 0.65 -26.81 -11.73
N PRO A 85 1.83 -26.98 -11.11
CA PRO A 85 2.91 -25.99 -11.14
C PRO A 85 3.52 -25.78 -12.54
N LYS A 86 3.33 -26.73 -13.46
CA LYS A 86 3.82 -26.67 -14.85
C LYS A 86 2.77 -26.14 -15.84
N SER A 87 1.59 -25.72 -15.37
CA SER A 87 0.53 -25.21 -16.24
C SER A 87 0.86 -23.85 -16.84
N THR A 88 0.41 -23.64 -18.07
CA THR A 88 0.56 -22.36 -18.76
C THR A 88 -0.46 -21.34 -18.23
N VAL A 89 -0.16 -20.05 -18.39
CA VAL A 89 -1.06 -18.94 -18.03
C VAL A 89 -2.44 -19.12 -18.69
N CYS A 90 -2.46 -19.55 -19.96
CA CYS A 90 -3.71 -19.77 -20.68
C CYS A 90 -4.54 -20.88 -20.05
N LYS A 91 -3.92 -21.99 -19.64
CA LYS A 91 -4.63 -23.14 -19.07
C LYS A 91 -5.28 -22.79 -17.72
N VAL A 92 -4.55 -22.06 -16.87
CA VAL A 92 -5.07 -21.59 -15.57
C VAL A 92 -6.16 -20.54 -15.75
N ALA A 93 -6.02 -19.64 -16.73
CA ALA A 93 -7.05 -18.66 -17.04
C ALA A 93 -8.34 -19.34 -17.52
N SER A 94 -8.22 -20.33 -18.41
CA SER A 94 -9.36 -21.09 -18.92
C SER A 94 -10.05 -21.93 -17.85
N SER A 95 -9.30 -22.56 -16.93
CA SER A 95 -9.91 -23.35 -15.85
C SER A 95 -10.72 -22.50 -14.87
N LEU A 96 -10.31 -21.25 -14.66
CA LEU A 96 -10.97 -20.30 -13.75
C LEU A 96 -11.98 -19.38 -14.46
N GLY A 97 -12.14 -19.48 -15.78
CA GLY A 97 -12.99 -18.58 -16.55
C GLY A 97 -12.52 -17.12 -16.54
N LEU A 98 -11.22 -16.89 -16.37
CA LEU A 98 -10.61 -15.56 -16.24
C LEU A 98 -9.93 -15.11 -17.53
N ASN A 99 -9.72 -13.81 -17.64
CA ASN A 99 -8.74 -13.27 -18.58
C ASN A 99 -7.32 -13.71 -18.19
N LYS A 100 -6.37 -13.66 -19.13
CA LYS A 100 -4.96 -14.03 -18.89
C LYS A 100 -4.24 -13.03 -17.98
N THR A 101 -4.67 -11.76 -17.99
CA THR A 101 -3.99 -10.64 -17.30
C THR A 101 -3.92 -10.81 -15.77
N PRO A 102 -5.00 -11.17 -15.05
CA PRO A 102 -4.95 -11.48 -13.62
C PRO A 102 -3.96 -12.60 -13.27
N VAL A 103 -3.95 -13.69 -14.05
CA VAL A 103 -3.05 -14.83 -13.85
C VAL A 103 -1.60 -14.42 -14.04
N HIS A 104 -1.29 -13.69 -15.12
CA HIS A 104 0.05 -13.18 -15.38
C HIS A 104 0.54 -12.23 -14.27
N ARG A 105 -0.32 -11.31 -13.82
CA ARG A 105 -0.02 -10.40 -12.71
C ARG A 105 0.28 -11.17 -11.43
N ARG A 106 -0.53 -12.17 -11.08
CA ARG A 106 -0.36 -12.98 -9.87
C ARG A 106 0.93 -13.81 -9.91
N LEU A 107 1.27 -14.38 -11.06
CA LEU A 107 2.54 -15.09 -11.26
C LEU A 107 3.74 -14.18 -10.99
N ARG A 108 3.71 -12.95 -11.51
CA ARG A 108 4.78 -11.97 -11.29
C ARG A 108 4.89 -11.57 -9.82
N GLN A 109 3.76 -11.34 -9.13
CA GLN A 109 3.74 -11.00 -7.71
C GLN A 109 4.20 -12.14 -6.80
N SER A 110 3.98 -13.40 -7.20
CA SER A 110 4.39 -14.59 -6.43
C SER A 110 5.85 -15.01 -6.68
N GLY A 111 6.58 -14.29 -7.54
CA GLY A 111 7.99 -14.59 -7.84
C GLY A 111 8.21 -15.88 -8.63
N ARG A 112 7.14 -16.46 -9.20
CA ARG A 112 7.24 -17.69 -9.99
C ARG A 112 7.88 -17.38 -11.34
N VAL A 113 8.98 -18.05 -11.63
CA VAL A 113 9.68 -17.98 -12.92
C VAL A 113 9.44 -19.26 -13.72
N PRO A 114 9.25 -19.17 -15.05
CA PRO A 114 9.17 -20.34 -15.90
C PRO A 114 10.51 -21.08 -15.88
N LYS A 115 10.47 -22.38 -15.59
CA LYS A 115 11.62 -23.28 -15.72
C LYS A 115 11.42 -24.10 -16.99
N PHE A 116 12.38 -24.03 -17.90
CA PHE A 116 12.37 -24.87 -19.11
C PHE A 116 12.68 -26.34 -18.76
N GLY A 117 12.34 -27.24 -19.68
CA GLY A 117 12.36 -28.69 -19.47
C GLY A 117 13.67 -29.20 -18.87
N GLN A 118 13.55 -30.13 -17.94
CA GLN A 118 14.68 -30.84 -17.36
C GLN A 118 15.18 -31.87 -18.39
N LEU A 119 16.47 -31.82 -18.73
CA LEU A 119 17.12 -32.88 -19.49
C LEU A 119 17.07 -34.15 -18.65
N VAL A 120 16.33 -35.14 -19.12
CA VAL A 120 16.28 -36.48 -18.53
C VAL A 120 17.12 -37.38 -19.44
N PRO A 121 18.28 -37.89 -18.97
CA PRO A 121 19.03 -38.89 -19.71
C PRO A 121 18.14 -40.11 -19.94
N HIS A 122 18.03 -40.53 -21.20
CA HIS A 122 17.39 -41.79 -21.56
C HIS A 122 18.49 -42.78 -21.92
N ASP A 123 18.58 -43.87 -21.15
CA ASP A 123 19.45 -44.99 -21.51
C ASP A 123 18.78 -45.74 -22.66
N LEU A 124 19.19 -45.42 -23.88
CA LEU A 124 18.81 -46.19 -25.06
C LEU A 124 19.74 -47.42 -25.13
N PRO A 125 19.20 -48.66 -25.09
CA PRO A 125 20.03 -49.84 -25.24
C PRO A 125 20.64 -49.85 -26.64
N VAL A 126 21.96 -49.96 -26.69
CA VAL A 126 22.74 -50.09 -27.92
C VAL A 126 22.57 -51.53 -28.41
N GLY A 127 21.94 -51.70 -29.58
CA GLY A 127 21.76 -53.00 -30.24
C GLY A 127 23.01 -53.47 -30.96
#